data_AF-A0A2S9G2L8-F1
#
_entry.id   AF-A0A2S9G2L8-F1
#
_cell.length_a   1.000
_cell.length_b   1.000
_cell.length_c   1.000
_cell.angle_alpha   90.00
_cell.angle_beta   90.00
_cell.angle_gamma   90.00
#
_symmetry.space_group_name_H-M   'P 1'
#
loop_
_entity.id
_entity.type
_entity.pdbx_description
1 polymer ?
#
loop_
_entity_poly.entity_id
_entity_poly.type
_entity_poly.pdbx_seq_one_letter_code
_entity_poly.pdbx_strand_id
1 'polypeptide(L)'
;TKAFWRTREDAPEGHLSGSAPSALVDNTDEAMDIALVDRDDVGRMPVGMLVPTGALITVGLALTVLAGPIFAYTERAASEVIDR
;
A
#
# COMPACT_ATOMS: atom_id res chain seq x y z
N THR A 1 34.73 4.24 12.42
CA THR A 1 34.03 4.93 11.31
C THR A 1 32.95 4.04 10.73
N LYS A 2 31.72 4.12 11.27
CA LYS A 2 30.48 3.58 10.64
C LYS A 2 29.40 4.66 10.67
N ALA A 3 29.73 5.85 10.17
CA ALA A 3 28.85 7.01 10.23
C ALA A 3 27.49 6.82 9.52
N PHE A 4 27.39 5.82 8.64
CA PHE A 4 26.22 5.55 7.80
C PHE A 4 25.64 4.13 7.96
N TRP A 5 26.32 3.24 8.69
CA TRP A 5 25.86 1.86 8.99
C TRP A 5 25.85 1.61 10.49
N ARG A 6 25.36 2.59 11.24
CA ARG A 6 25.11 2.43 12.67
C ARG A 6 23.89 1.54 12.83
N THR A 7 23.99 0.50 13.66
CA THR A 7 22.81 -0.29 14.00
C THR A 7 21.86 0.57 14.84
N ARG A 8 20.57 0.24 14.87
CA ARG A 8 19.61 1.01 15.66
C ARG A 8 19.99 1.05 17.15
N GLU A 9 20.52 -0.05 17.69
CA GLU A 9 20.95 -0.15 19.09
C GLU A 9 22.05 0.85 19.46
N ASP A 10 22.94 1.15 18.51
CA ASP A 10 24.04 2.07 18.74
C ASP A 10 23.61 3.54 18.65
N ALA A 11 22.43 3.85 18.10
CA ALA A 11 21.96 5.22 17.88
C ALA A 11 21.41 5.85 19.17
N PRO A 12 21.70 7.13 19.45
CA PRO A 12 21.18 7.82 20.65
C PRO A 12 19.64 7.74 20.74
N GLU A 13 18.98 7.94 19.60
CA GLU A 13 17.54 7.88 19.39
C GLU A 13 17.01 6.48 19.02
N GLY A 14 17.82 5.43 19.11
CA GLY A 14 17.44 4.07 18.70
C GLY A 14 16.29 3.43 19.49
N HIS A 15 16.00 3.99 20.66
CA HIS A 15 14.90 3.57 21.55
C HIS A 15 13.56 4.21 21.20
N LEU A 16 13.53 5.14 20.24
CA LEU A 16 12.33 5.85 19.81
C LEU A 16 11.80 5.31 18.48
N SER A 17 10.49 5.39 18.30
CA SER A 17 9.82 5.04 17.05
C SER A 17 8.61 5.92 16.82
N GLY A 18 8.31 6.18 15.55
CA GLY A 18 7.04 6.80 15.18
C GLY A 18 5.87 5.90 15.60
N SER A 19 4.89 6.49 16.26
CA SER A 19 3.64 5.84 16.69
C SER A 19 2.81 5.32 15.52
N ALA A 20 2.80 6.04 14.39
CA ALA A 20 1.96 5.78 13.22
C ALA A 20 2.76 5.78 11.90
N PRO A 21 2.21 5.22 10.81
CA PRO A 21 2.83 5.29 9.49
C PRO A 21 3.05 6.74 9.05
N SER A 22 4.27 7.09 8.63
CA SER A 22 4.66 8.46 8.26
C SER A 22 3.80 9.09 7.16
N ALA A 23 3.21 8.28 6.28
CA ALA A 23 2.27 8.73 5.25
C ALA A 23 0.92 9.24 5.79
N LEU A 24 0.64 9.03 7.08
CA LEU A 24 -0.60 9.37 7.78
C LEU A 24 -0.36 10.32 8.95
N VAL A 25 0.88 10.76 9.14
CA VAL A 25 1.24 11.75 10.15
C VAL A 25 0.71 13.09 9.66
N ASP A 26 -0.54 13.37 9.98
CA ASP A 26 -1.01 14.75 10.06
C ASP A 26 -0.47 15.34 11.37
N ASN A 27 -0.28 16.67 11.43
CA ASN A 27 0.38 17.38 12.55
C ASN A 27 -0.45 17.40 13.85
N THR A 28 -0.95 16.25 14.28
CA THR A 28 -1.73 16.02 15.49
C THR A 28 -0.80 15.48 16.58
N ASP A 29 -1.22 15.52 17.85
CA ASP A 29 -0.45 15.01 19.01
C ASP A 29 0.03 13.55 18.87
N GLU A 30 -0.55 12.78 17.93
CA GLU A 30 -0.11 11.44 17.54
C GLU A 30 1.24 11.42 16.79
N ALA A 31 1.77 12.56 16.33
CA ALA A 31 3.01 12.66 15.57
C ALA A 31 4.30 12.58 16.42
N MET A 32 4.18 12.39 17.74
CA MET A 32 5.33 12.31 18.65
C MET A 32 5.99 10.94 18.62
N ASP A 33 7.32 10.93 18.65
CA ASP A 33 8.11 9.73 18.84
C ASP A 33 7.78 9.10 20.22
N ILE A 34 7.46 7.81 20.22
CA ILE A 34 7.20 7.02 21.43
C ILE A 34 8.33 6.03 21.67
N ALA A 35 8.45 5.52 22.90
CA ALA A 35 9.41 4.47 23.18
C ALA A 35 9.04 3.21 22.36
N LEU A 36 10.03 2.64 21.67
CA LEU A 36 9.84 1.47 20.81
C LEU A 36 9.24 0.28 21.56
N VAL A 37 9.58 0.14 22.84
CA VAL A 37 9.06 -0.92 23.72
C VAL A 37 7.55 -0.78 24.00
N ASP A 38 7.02 0.44 23.90
CA ASP A 38 5.60 0.73 24.13
C ASP A 38 4.79 0.63 22.82
N ARG A 39 5.44 0.33 21.69
CA ARG A 39 4.82 0.27 20.36
C ARG A 39 4.33 -1.15 20.04
N ASP A 40 3.34 -1.60 20.80
CA ASP A 40 2.75 -2.95 20.67
C ASP A 40 1.98 -3.16 19.35
N ASP A 41 1.37 -2.11 18.80
CA ASP A 41 0.62 -2.15 17.55
C ASP A 41 0.98 -0.95 16.65
N VAL A 42 1.01 -1.19 15.35
CA VAL A 42 1.31 -0.21 14.30
C VAL A 42 0.09 0.59 13.86
N GLY A 43 -1.08 0.27 14.42
CA GLY A 43 -2.36 0.86 14.06
C GLY A 43 -2.96 0.27 12.78
N ARG A 44 -4.20 0.62 12.48
CA ARG A 44 -4.94 0.06 11.35
C ARG A 44 -4.56 0.75 10.04
N MET A 45 -4.31 -0.05 8.99
CA MET A 45 -4.02 0.48 7.66
C MET A 45 -5.23 1.26 7.11
N PRO A 46 -5.04 2.46 6.55
CA PRO A 46 -6.13 3.30 6.08
C PRO A 46 -6.99 2.60 5.05
N VAL A 47 -8.29 2.73 5.21
CA VAL A 47 -9.26 2.23 4.23
C VAL A 47 -9.02 2.85 2.86
N GLY A 48 -8.65 4.14 2.82
CA GLY A 48 -8.31 4.84 1.57
C GLY A 48 -7.10 4.27 0.83
N MET A 49 -6.20 3.57 1.51
CA MET A 49 -5.07 2.87 0.88
C MET A 49 -5.45 1.44 0.49
N LEU A 50 -6.19 0.74 1.35
CA LEU A 50 -6.60 -0.65 1.11
C LEU A 50 -7.62 -0.80 -0.02
N VAL A 51 -8.60 0.09 -0.11
CA VAL A 51 -9.67 0.02 -1.10
C VAL A 51 -9.13 0.05 -2.54
N PRO A 52 -8.31 1.02 -2.97
CA PRO A 52 -7.81 1.05 -4.34
C PRO A 52 -6.92 -0.16 -4.66
N THR A 53 -6.05 -0.59 -3.75
CA THR A 53 -5.23 -1.79 -3.96
C THR A 53 -6.09 -3.05 -4.12
N GLY A 54 -7.08 -3.24 -3.25
CA GLY A 54 -8.02 -4.35 -3.33
C GLY A 54 -8.86 -4.30 -4.61
N ALA A 55 -9.29 -3.12 -5.05
CA ALA A 55 -10.02 -2.93 -6.30
C ALA A 55 -9.19 -3.36 -7.52
N LEU A 56 -7.93 -2.93 -7.60
CA LEU A 56 -7.03 -3.32 -8.70
C LEU A 56 -6.81 -4.83 -8.77
N ILE A 57 -6.58 -5.47 -7.62
CA ILE A 57 -6.44 -6.93 -7.54
C ILE A 57 -7.73 -7.60 -8.02
N THR A 58 -8.88 -7.14 -7.54
CA THR A 58 -10.19 -7.69 -7.91
C THR A 58 -10.44 -7.57 -9.41
N VAL A 59 -10.13 -6.41 -10.01
CA VAL A 59 -10.25 -6.19 -11.46
C VAL A 59 -9.32 -7.12 -12.23
N GLY A 60 -8.05 -7.25 -11.82
CA GLY A 60 -7.11 -8.17 -12.49
C GLY A 60 -7.56 -9.63 -12.44
N LEU A 61 -8.07 -10.08 -11.29
CA LEU A 61 -8.64 -11.41 -11.14
C LEU A 61 -9.91 -11.58 -12.00
N ALA A 62 -10.78 -10.57 -12.03
CA ALA A 62 -11.98 -10.58 -12.87
C ALA A 62 -11.61 -10.69 -14.36
N LEU A 63 -10.61 -9.94 -14.84
CA LEU A 63 -10.12 -10.06 -16.21
C LEU A 63 -9.57 -11.46 -16.51
N THR A 64 -8.97 -12.13 -15.52
CA THR A 64 -8.45 -13.50 -15.69
C THR A 64 -9.58 -14.53 -15.73
N VAL A 65 -10.52 -14.47 -14.78
CA VAL A 65 -11.62 -15.45 -14.67
C VAL A 65 -12.66 -15.24 -15.77
N LEU A 66 -12.93 -13.99 -16.16
CA LEU A 66 -13.89 -13.61 -17.19
C LEU A 66 -13.25 -13.39 -18.55
N ALA A 67 -12.02 -13.88 -18.75
CA ALA A 67 -11.28 -13.71 -20.00
C ALA A 67 -12.09 -14.14 -21.23
N GLY A 68 -12.73 -15.32 -21.17
CA GLY A 68 -13.54 -15.84 -22.28
C GLY A 68 -14.65 -14.88 -22.74
N PRO A 69 -15.60 -14.50 -21.87
CA PRO A 69 -16.65 -13.54 -22.21
C PRO A 69 -16.12 -12.17 -22.66
N ILE A 70 -15.08 -11.65 -22.00
CA ILE A 70 -14.47 -10.36 -22.37
C ILE A 70 -13.87 -10.43 -23.78
N PHE A 71 -13.15 -11.50 -24.11
CA PHE A 71 -12.56 -11.68 -25.43
C PHE A 71 -13.62 -11.83 -26.53
N ALA A 72 -14.72 -12.55 -26.26
CA ALA A 72 -15.82 -12.67 -27.22
C ALA A 72 -16.45 -11.30 -27.53
N TYR A 73 -16.59 -10.43 -26.53
CA TYR A 73 -17.07 -9.07 -26.73
C TYR A 73 -16.08 -8.23 -27.54
N THR A 74 -14.79 -8.28 -27.21
CA THR A 74 -13.76 -7.52 -27.94
C THR A 74 -13.62 -7.99 -29.39
N GLU A 75 -13.76 -9.30 -29.66
CA GLU A 75 -13.72 -9.85 -31.01
C GLU A 75 -14.86 -9.32 -31.87
N ARG A 76 -16.09 -9.29 -31.34
CA ARG A 76 -17.24 -8.69 -32.03
C ARG A 76 -16.98 -7.21 -32.35
N ALA A 77 -16.53 -6.44 -31.36
CA ALA A 77 -16.20 -5.04 -31.58
C ALA A 77 -15.09 -4.84 -32.63
N ALA A 78 -14.08 -5.71 -32.66
CA ALA A 78 -13.03 -5.67 -33.67
C ALA A 78 -13.58 -5.95 -35.08
N SER A 79 -14.47 -6.95 -35.21
CA SER A 79 -15.10 -7.28 -36.50
C SER A 79 -15.92 -6.11 -37.05
N GLU A 80 -16.66 -5.39 -36.22
CA GLU A 80 -17.44 -4.21 -36.63
C GLU A 80 -16.56 -3.06 -37.13
N VAL A 81 -15.36 -2.90 -36.56
CA VAL A 81 -14.42 -1.85 -36.97
C VAL A 81 -13.72 -2.21 -38.28
N ILE A 82 -13.39 -3.49 -38.49
CA ILE A 82 -12.70 -3.97 -39.70
C ILE A 82 -13.64 -3.92 -40.92
N ASP A 83 -14.92 -4.21 -40.73
CA ASP A 83 -15.91 -4.29 -41.81
C ASP A 83 -16.44 -2.90 -42.26
N ARG A 84 -15.84 -1.80 -41.76
CA ARG A 84 -16.25 -0.41 -42.01
C ARG A 84 -15.36 0.33 -43.02
#